data_AF-A0AA88GJL3-F1
#
_entry.id   AF-A0AA88GJL3-F1
#
_cell.length_a   1.000
_cell.length_b   1.000
_cell.length_c   1.000
_cell.angle_alpha   90.00
_cell.angle_beta   90.00
_cell.angle_gamma   90.00
#
_symmetry.space_group_name_H-M   'P 1'
#
loop_
_entity.id
_entity.type
_entity.pdbx_description
1 polymer ?
#
loop_
_entity_poly.entity_id
_entity_poly.type
_entity_poly.pdbx_seq_one_letter_code
_entity_poly.pdbx_strand_id
1 'polypeptide(L)'
;MFINSLPSDTDLHRLKDENNSSGNGEEEYWSLDELRKFPFVIHGSVDSIDRDVIYWIPIDSTLTNSKRTRLPSQKRCFQFCVENKQYENRNLIVVDTERGIVVDCFKGTCDAINNQIKLTYHLHKQEHECPVKDFVQRNIVLKMTRGMRQILSMVGRVCRIHKAKIRQQQVMKEFLGTENLDLVTDLLERMNVIHGYIEEDLTLMYHDNMKSNLKSLHFMKRVESVQAVVYSLICKQCILWEKEFRSKQLKTPLDKEGLRTWLNNHGFDDHNLFKNFRQLKKKQRTQDLPELIQQLFETKPTQTKSTELDAKTAGEEGDFLHIIKSITFQMVQTDAQLENIELYSKRMVVERDPRTRHLMYRDLDYMYENIATCFEILNEYRDSTTHKVQKNISVSIIDNSLNCFRVIDPSSNMNAFQQQCNGMLIDMKKERVICSPPLFLKTQLDNSLILQSQEHKFQAVEKLEFNSKDSLDLFFNYFDSKYPLYSIYRENNEIHILDASHGTKITDEHAEKLIVDLLETKLMQQQELRVKNMLSINEYTYTFRILPDVNQILLVGLCDLLTFRYLSPSQIQNFWKEKIGEQPSNLVLCMDVIDRVTDTTLMEELKHCTQPETSFVVYWINGQYFILNRQR
;
A
#
# COMPACT_ATOMS: atom_id res chain seq x y z
N MET A 1 53.09 32.17 -24.82
CA MET A 1 52.26 31.95 -26.02
C MET A 1 52.09 30.46 -26.19
N PHE A 2 51.03 29.87 -25.64
CA PHE A 2 50.64 28.48 -25.93
C PHE A 2 49.18 28.52 -26.38
N ILE A 3 48.99 28.17 -27.64
CA ILE A 3 47.69 28.05 -28.32
C ILE A 3 47.09 26.73 -27.84
N ASN A 4 45.97 26.79 -27.12
CA ASN A 4 45.16 25.61 -26.82
C ASN A 4 44.28 25.30 -28.03
N SER A 5 44.51 24.14 -28.62
CA SER A 5 43.65 23.53 -29.64
C SER A 5 42.33 23.06 -29.00
N LEU A 6 41.22 23.54 -29.54
CA LEU A 6 39.88 23.04 -29.28
C LEU A 6 39.73 21.59 -29.80
N PRO A 7 38.95 20.71 -29.15
CA PRO A 7 38.63 19.40 -29.70
C PRO A 7 37.64 19.54 -30.87
N SER A 8 37.84 18.73 -31.90
CA SER A 8 37.02 18.67 -33.11
C SER A 8 35.62 18.08 -32.86
N ASP A 9 34.61 18.63 -33.55
CA ASP A 9 33.18 18.27 -33.55
C ASP A 9 32.84 16.80 -33.87
N THR A 10 33.82 15.95 -34.12
CA THR A 10 33.65 14.52 -34.43
C THR A 10 33.46 13.61 -33.22
N ASP A 11 33.72 14.08 -31.99
CA ASP A 11 33.48 13.28 -30.76
C ASP A 11 32.07 13.47 -30.15
N LEU A 12 31.29 14.45 -30.63
CA LEU A 12 29.93 14.69 -30.12
C LEU A 12 28.87 13.77 -30.73
N HIS A 13 29.18 13.10 -31.84
CA HIS A 13 28.24 12.20 -32.53
C HIS A 13 28.32 10.74 -32.07
N ARG A 14 29.38 10.33 -31.35
CA ARG A 14 29.49 8.96 -30.80
C ARG A 14 28.74 8.74 -29.48
N LEU A 15 28.35 9.81 -28.78
CA LEU A 15 27.56 9.72 -27.54
C LEU A 15 26.04 9.71 -27.77
N LYS A 16 25.57 9.83 -29.02
CA LYS A 16 24.13 9.80 -29.35
C LYS A 16 23.62 8.44 -29.83
N ASP A 17 24.49 7.52 -30.20
CA ASP A 17 24.09 6.19 -30.69
C ASP A 17 24.01 5.12 -29.58
N GLU A 18 24.43 5.41 -28.34
CA GLU A 18 24.30 4.48 -27.21
C GLU A 18 22.93 4.51 -26.51
N ASN A 19 22.09 5.54 -26.74
CA ASN A 19 20.80 5.70 -26.06
C ASN A 19 19.59 5.08 -26.79
N ASN A 20 19.78 4.44 -27.95
CA ASN A 20 18.68 3.84 -28.73
C ASN A 20 18.77 2.31 -28.91
N SER A 21 19.67 1.63 -28.19
CA SER A 21 19.62 0.17 -28.05
C SER A 21 18.63 -0.21 -26.93
N SER A 22 17.34 -0.24 -27.28
CA SER A 22 16.23 -0.68 -26.44
C SER A 22 16.22 -2.19 -26.18
N GLY A 23 17.40 -2.77 -25.92
CA GLY A 23 17.53 -4.05 -25.26
C GLY A 23 17.32 -3.87 -23.77
N ASN A 24 16.07 -4.02 -23.30
CA ASN A 24 15.67 -4.06 -21.89
C ASN A 24 16.21 -5.29 -21.14
N GLY A 25 17.47 -5.68 -21.39
CA GLY A 25 18.22 -6.58 -20.53
C GLY A 25 18.85 -5.76 -19.42
N GLU A 26 18.06 -5.26 -18.46
CA GLU A 26 18.64 -4.85 -17.18
C GLU A 26 19.35 -6.10 -16.62
N GLU A 27 20.68 -6.14 -16.71
CA GLU A 27 21.47 -7.22 -16.11
C GLU A 27 21.05 -7.36 -14.65
N GLU A 28 20.61 -8.57 -14.29
CA GLU A 28 20.06 -8.84 -12.98
C GLU A 28 21.22 -8.88 -11.96
N TYR A 29 21.48 -7.73 -11.32
CA TYR A 29 22.66 -7.49 -10.48
C TYR A 29 22.84 -8.42 -9.28
N TRP A 30 21.78 -9.13 -8.88
CA TRP A 30 21.76 -9.98 -7.69
C TRP A 30 21.40 -11.41 -8.04
N SER A 31 22.37 -12.32 -7.90
CA SER A 31 22.11 -13.75 -7.94
C SER A 31 21.27 -14.20 -6.73
N LEU A 32 20.48 -15.29 -6.85
CA LEU A 32 19.77 -15.84 -5.68
C LEU A 32 20.77 -16.28 -4.59
N ASP A 33 21.91 -16.82 -4.99
CA ASP A 33 22.96 -17.26 -4.08
C ASP A 33 23.57 -16.10 -3.30
N GLU A 34 23.69 -14.91 -3.91
CA GLU A 34 24.06 -13.69 -3.19
C GLU A 34 22.96 -13.22 -2.24
N LEU A 35 21.69 -13.25 -2.67
CA LEU A 35 20.58 -12.84 -1.81
C LEU A 35 20.48 -13.69 -0.54
N ARG A 36 20.78 -15.00 -0.62
CA ARG A 36 20.80 -15.90 0.54
C ARG A 36 21.95 -15.66 1.52
N LYS A 37 22.98 -14.91 1.12
CA LYS A 37 24.13 -14.56 1.98
C LYS A 37 23.91 -13.25 2.74
N PHE A 38 22.86 -12.49 2.41
CA PHE A 38 22.55 -11.28 3.15
C PHE A 38 22.09 -11.60 4.57
N PRO A 39 22.38 -10.70 5.53
CA PRO A 39 21.88 -10.83 6.87
C PRO A 39 20.34 -10.74 6.89
N PHE A 40 19.71 -11.36 7.89
CA PHE A 40 18.26 -11.45 8.02
C PHE A 40 17.77 -11.31 9.46
N VAL A 41 16.54 -10.84 9.63
CA VAL A 41 15.85 -10.73 10.92
C VAL A 41 14.63 -11.64 10.93
N ILE A 42 14.37 -12.28 12.07
CA ILE A 42 13.13 -12.98 12.33
C ILE A 42 12.19 -11.99 13.02
N HIS A 43 10.95 -11.86 12.55
CA HIS A 43 10.04 -10.83 13.05
C HIS A 43 8.63 -11.37 13.26
N GLY A 44 7.74 -10.52 13.77
CA GLY A 44 6.33 -10.89 13.97
C GLY A 44 6.07 -11.59 15.30
N SER A 45 5.01 -12.38 15.36
CA SER A 45 4.48 -12.94 16.61
C SER A 45 5.17 -14.26 16.97
N VAL A 46 5.49 -14.49 18.25
CA VAL A 46 6.13 -15.75 18.72
C VAL A 46 5.23 -16.97 18.52
N ASP A 47 3.91 -16.76 18.48
CA ASP A 47 2.89 -17.77 18.25
C ASP A 47 2.54 -17.97 16.77
N SER A 48 3.33 -17.41 15.85
CA SER A 48 3.14 -17.67 14.42
C SER A 48 3.64 -19.08 14.06
N ILE A 49 2.84 -19.79 13.26
CA ILE A 49 3.23 -21.08 12.67
C ILE A 49 4.33 -20.87 11.62
N ASP A 50 4.23 -19.78 10.86
CA ASP A 50 5.18 -19.43 9.80
C ASP A 50 6.35 -18.66 10.40
N ARG A 51 7.58 -19.01 9.99
CA ARG A 51 8.78 -18.23 10.30
C ARG A 51 8.87 -17.04 9.34
N ASP A 52 8.48 -15.86 9.82
CA ASP A 52 8.57 -14.62 9.05
C ASP A 52 10.02 -14.08 9.09
N VAL A 53 10.67 -14.04 7.91
CA VAL A 53 12.09 -13.70 7.78
C VAL A 53 12.27 -12.56 6.77
N ILE A 54 12.95 -11.49 7.19
CA ILE A 54 13.30 -10.37 6.30
C ILE A 54 14.80 -10.36 6.09
N TYR A 55 15.23 -10.55 4.84
CA TYR A 55 16.61 -10.34 4.41
C TYR A 55 16.80 -8.86 4.06
N TRP A 56 17.96 -8.29 4.35
CA TRP A 56 18.24 -6.90 4.01
C TRP A 56 19.53 -6.70 3.22
N ILE A 57 19.45 -5.83 2.24
CA ILE A 57 20.58 -5.34 1.45
C ILE A 57 21.10 -4.08 2.14
N PRO A 58 22.31 -4.11 2.73
CA PRO A 58 22.89 -2.93 3.34
C PRO A 58 23.33 -1.95 2.25
N ILE A 59 22.94 -0.69 2.39
CA ILE A 59 23.46 0.41 1.58
C ILE A 59 24.11 1.44 2.48
N ASP A 60 25.10 2.11 1.91
CA ASP A 60 25.73 3.27 2.50
C ASP A 60 25.33 4.47 1.62
N SER A 61 24.52 5.36 2.18
CA SER A 61 24.06 6.60 1.55
C SER A 61 25.22 7.48 1.06
N THR A 62 26.41 7.34 1.66
CA THR A 62 27.61 8.10 1.32
C THR A 62 28.32 7.56 0.08
N LEU A 63 28.06 6.31 -0.33
CA LEU A 63 28.70 5.68 -1.48
C LEU A 63 27.95 6.00 -2.78
N THR A 64 28.63 6.63 -3.73
CA THR A 64 28.08 7.10 -5.01
C THR A 64 27.70 6.00 -6.03
N ASN A 65 27.81 4.72 -5.67
CA ASN A 65 27.52 3.61 -6.59
C ASN A 65 26.02 3.31 -6.66
N SER A 66 25.30 4.12 -7.44
CA SER A 66 23.84 4.12 -7.60
C SER A 66 23.21 2.79 -8.04
N LYS A 67 23.97 1.85 -8.60
CA LYS A 67 23.45 0.58 -9.14
C LYS A 67 23.19 -0.49 -8.06
N ARG A 68 23.81 -0.40 -6.88
CA ARG A 68 23.62 -1.36 -5.76
C ARG A 68 22.76 -0.82 -4.61
N THR A 69 22.10 0.32 -4.81
CA THR A 69 21.31 0.99 -3.76
C THR A 69 19.82 0.67 -3.81
N ARG A 70 19.40 -0.33 -4.60
CA ARG A 70 17.99 -0.65 -4.85
C ARG A 70 17.73 -2.15 -4.77
N LEU A 71 16.45 -2.49 -4.60
CA LEU A 71 16.01 -3.87 -4.71
C LEU A 71 16.36 -4.47 -6.10
N PRO A 72 16.55 -5.80 -6.16
CA PRO A 72 16.55 -6.53 -7.43
C PRO A 72 15.26 -6.32 -8.23
N SER A 73 15.24 -6.82 -9.47
CA SER A 73 14.02 -6.86 -10.28
C SER A 73 12.85 -7.48 -9.50
N GLN A 74 11.62 -7.03 -9.75
CA GLN A 74 10.44 -7.57 -9.06
C GLN A 74 10.30 -9.10 -9.26
N LYS A 75 10.68 -9.59 -10.45
CA LYS A 75 10.70 -11.03 -10.78
C LYS A 75 11.70 -11.76 -9.88
N ARG A 76 12.88 -11.18 -9.66
CA ARG A 76 13.92 -11.75 -8.80
C ARG A 76 13.52 -11.78 -7.34
N CYS A 77 13.00 -10.67 -6.83
CA CYS A 77 12.50 -10.58 -5.48
C CYS A 77 11.40 -11.63 -5.24
N PHE A 78 10.49 -11.80 -6.20
CA PHE A 78 9.45 -12.83 -6.14
C PHE A 78 10.04 -14.24 -6.12
N GLN A 79 10.96 -14.56 -7.03
CA GLN A 79 11.64 -15.86 -7.07
C GLN A 79 12.30 -16.20 -5.74
N PHE A 80 13.05 -15.25 -5.17
CA PHE A 80 13.70 -15.40 -3.88
C PHE A 80 12.70 -15.61 -2.73
N CYS A 81 11.60 -14.85 -2.73
CA CYS A 81 10.62 -14.91 -1.64
C CYS A 81 9.69 -16.13 -1.68
N VAL A 82 9.53 -16.77 -2.84
CA VAL A 82 8.72 -17.98 -3.00
C VAL A 82 9.57 -19.24 -2.83
N GLU A 83 10.87 -19.16 -3.10
CA GLU A 83 11.82 -20.21 -2.78
C GLU A 83 11.76 -20.52 -1.28
N ASN A 84 11.51 -21.79 -0.94
CA ASN A 84 11.36 -22.28 0.44
C ASN A 84 10.18 -21.71 1.25
N LYS A 85 9.10 -21.27 0.59
CA LYS A 85 7.87 -20.79 1.27
C LYS A 85 7.29 -21.76 2.32
N GLN A 86 7.60 -23.06 2.22
CA GLN A 86 7.19 -24.08 3.20
C GLN A 86 7.88 -23.93 4.56
N TYR A 87 9.06 -23.30 4.62
CA TYR A 87 9.87 -23.16 5.82
C TYR A 87 9.97 -21.70 6.29
N GLU A 88 10.03 -20.76 5.34
CA GLU A 88 10.25 -19.34 5.61
C GLU A 88 9.32 -18.48 4.77
N ASN A 89 8.56 -17.61 5.42
CA ASN A 89 7.85 -16.54 4.73
C ASN A 89 8.81 -15.36 4.52
N ARG A 90 9.58 -15.44 3.43
CA ARG A 90 10.65 -14.48 3.13
C ARG A 90 10.12 -13.15 2.62
N ASN A 91 10.82 -12.09 2.98
CA ASN A 91 10.73 -10.76 2.39
C ASN A 91 12.14 -10.18 2.19
N LEU A 92 12.24 -9.15 1.35
CA LEU A 92 13.51 -8.48 1.02
C LEU A 92 13.35 -6.97 1.17
N ILE A 93 14.32 -6.33 1.82
CA ILE A 93 14.37 -4.89 2.03
C ILE A 93 15.75 -4.31 1.72
N VAL A 94 15.82 -3.00 1.59
CA VAL A 94 17.06 -2.23 1.54
C VAL A 94 17.14 -1.35 2.78
N VAL A 95 18.28 -1.37 3.46
CA VAL A 95 18.51 -0.61 4.68
C VAL A 95 19.66 0.36 4.48
N ASP A 96 19.40 1.64 4.72
CA ASP A 96 20.45 2.63 4.91
C ASP A 96 21.12 2.36 6.26
N THR A 97 22.36 1.87 6.22
CA THR A 97 23.09 1.42 7.42
C THR A 97 23.60 2.57 8.28
N GLU A 98 23.81 3.75 7.68
CA GLU A 98 24.19 4.95 8.42
C GLU A 98 23.00 5.42 9.26
N ARG A 99 21.86 5.66 8.59
CA ARG A 99 20.62 6.12 9.24
C ARG A 99 19.92 5.02 10.06
N GLY A 100 20.16 3.75 9.73
CA GLY A 100 19.49 2.61 10.33
C GLY A 100 17.98 2.59 10.05
N ILE A 101 17.59 2.85 8.80
CA ILE A 101 16.18 2.87 8.37
C ILE A 101 15.96 2.06 7.09
N VAL A 102 14.75 1.54 6.94
CA VAL A 102 14.32 0.87 5.70
C VAL A 102 14.02 1.90 4.62
N VAL A 103 14.67 1.81 3.46
CA VAL A 103 14.49 2.76 2.34
C VAL A 103 13.74 2.16 1.15
N ASP A 104 13.75 0.84 1.00
CA ASP A 104 13.01 0.13 -0.04
C ASP A 104 12.54 -1.24 0.46
N CYS A 105 11.42 -1.76 -0.05
CA CYS A 105 10.90 -3.07 0.33
C CYS A 105 10.08 -3.76 -0.76
N PHE A 106 10.21 -5.09 -0.83
CA PHE A 106 9.50 -5.89 -1.83
C PHE A 106 8.02 -6.09 -1.46
N LYS A 107 7.73 -6.45 -0.20
CA LYS A 107 6.37 -6.60 0.33
C LYS A 107 6.15 -5.62 1.48
N GLY A 108 5.06 -4.86 1.44
CA GLY A 108 4.72 -3.89 2.49
C GLY A 108 5.10 -2.46 2.11
N THR A 109 5.18 -1.58 3.12
CA THR A 109 5.71 -0.21 3.00
C THR A 109 6.94 -0.07 3.90
N CYS A 110 7.91 0.77 3.50
CA CYS A 110 9.19 0.88 4.20
C CYS A 110 9.00 1.26 5.68
N ASP A 111 8.14 2.24 5.95
CA ASP A 111 7.77 2.68 7.29
C ASP A 111 7.11 1.56 8.14
N ALA A 112 6.22 0.76 7.53
CA ALA A 112 5.60 -0.38 8.23
C ALA A 112 6.66 -1.36 8.70
N ILE A 113 7.57 -1.73 7.79
CA ILE A 113 8.54 -2.79 8.02
C ILE A 113 9.61 -2.30 9.00
N ASN A 114 10.04 -1.04 8.87
CA ASN A 114 10.96 -0.41 9.80
C ASN A 114 10.47 -0.54 11.25
N ASN A 115 9.26 -0.06 11.50
CA ASN A 115 8.66 -0.09 12.84
C ASN A 115 8.32 -1.52 13.28
N GLN A 116 7.90 -2.40 12.36
CA GLN A 116 7.64 -3.81 12.64
C GLN A 116 8.90 -4.55 13.11
N ILE A 117 10.02 -4.37 12.41
CA ILE A 117 11.31 -4.96 12.80
C ILE A 117 11.66 -4.48 14.19
N LYS A 118 11.71 -3.16 14.39
CA LYS A 118 12.10 -2.57 15.68
C LYS A 118 11.24 -3.09 16.85
N LEU A 119 9.92 -3.15 16.66
CA LEU A 119 8.99 -3.58 17.72
C LEU A 119 9.07 -5.08 18.01
N THR A 120 9.33 -5.92 17.01
CA THR A 120 9.25 -7.40 17.16
C THR A 120 10.60 -8.10 17.22
N TYR A 121 11.71 -7.39 17.02
CA TYR A 121 13.06 -7.97 16.98
C TYR A 121 13.41 -8.75 18.25
N HIS A 122 13.06 -8.23 19.43
CA HIS A 122 13.35 -8.87 20.72
C HIS A 122 12.49 -10.10 21.04
N LEU A 123 11.45 -10.38 20.24
CA LEU A 123 10.55 -11.52 20.44
C LEU A 123 11.14 -12.84 19.96
N HIS A 124 12.22 -12.79 19.18
CA HIS A 124 12.87 -13.96 18.58
C HIS A 124 14.36 -13.97 18.89
N LYS A 125 14.97 -15.16 18.86
CA LYS A 125 16.44 -15.28 18.91
C LYS A 125 17.02 -14.85 17.56
N GLN A 126 17.87 -13.83 17.58
CA GLN A 126 18.45 -13.23 16.38
C GLN A 126 19.90 -13.67 16.19
N GLU A 127 20.32 -13.80 14.93
CA GLU A 127 21.71 -14.13 14.55
C GLU A 127 22.54 -12.88 14.20
N HIS A 128 21.86 -11.80 13.82
CA HIS A 128 22.46 -10.55 13.36
C HIS A 128 21.90 -9.38 14.16
N GLU A 129 22.68 -8.31 14.34
CA GLU A 129 22.23 -7.06 14.98
C GLU A 129 21.02 -6.47 14.27
N CYS A 130 20.15 -5.78 15.02
CA CYS A 130 18.97 -5.12 14.47
C CYS A 130 19.39 -4.04 13.45
N PRO A 131 19.00 -4.16 12.17
CA PRO A 131 19.41 -3.19 11.15
C PRO A 131 18.71 -1.84 11.29
N VAL A 132 17.59 -1.81 12.02
CA VAL A 132 16.79 -0.61 12.27
C VAL A 132 17.18 0.03 13.61
N LYS A 133 17.64 1.28 13.57
CA LYS A 133 18.08 2.04 14.75
C LYS A 133 16.92 2.77 15.41
N ASP A 134 16.06 3.41 14.62
CA ASP A 134 14.97 4.26 15.10
C ASP A 134 13.61 3.91 14.47
N PHE A 135 12.53 4.32 15.13
CA PHE A 135 11.19 4.33 14.53
C PHE A 135 11.09 5.46 13.51
N VAL A 136 10.30 5.24 12.45
CA VAL A 136 9.97 6.27 11.46
C VAL A 136 8.50 6.62 11.54
N GLN A 137 8.13 7.79 11.02
CA GLN A 137 6.74 8.22 11.06
C GLN A 137 5.91 7.37 10.10
N ARG A 138 4.76 6.89 10.59
CA ARG A 138 3.80 6.14 9.78
C ARG A 138 3.20 7.00 8.68
N ASN A 139 3.22 6.46 7.48
CA ASN A 139 2.46 6.96 6.35
C ASN A 139 1.05 6.37 6.35
N ILE A 140 0.17 7.02 7.11
CA ILE A 140 -1.18 6.52 7.37
C ILE A 140 -2.00 6.55 6.08
N VAL A 141 -1.89 7.61 5.27
CA VAL A 141 -2.69 7.74 4.03
C VAL A 141 -2.36 6.62 3.03
N LEU A 142 -1.08 6.31 2.83
CA LEU A 142 -0.67 5.22 1.97
C LEU A 142 -1.11 3.87 2.56
N LYS A 143 -0.92 3.64 3.85
CA LYS A 143 -1.31 2.38 4.48
C LYS A 143 -2.83 2.16 4.43
N MET A 144 -3.64 3.18 4.68
CA MET A 144 -5.10 3.14 4.56
C MET A 144 -5.51 2.77 3.13
N THR A 145 -4.91 3.43 2.14
CA THR A 145 -5.15 3.16 0.72
C THR A 145 -4.82 1.71 0.36
N ARG A 146 -3.66 1.20 0.80
CA ARG A 146 -3.23 -0.18 0.55
C ARG A 146 -4.10 -1.20 1.29
N GLY A 147 -4.43 -0.95 2.56
CA GLY A 147 -5.29 -1.80 3.37
C GLY A 147 -6.67 -1.95 2.74
N MET A 148 -7.31 -0.85 2.36
CA MET A 148 -8.59 -0.86 1.65
C MET A 148 -8.51 -1.61 0.33
N ARG A 149 -7.47 -1.37 -0.47
CA ARG A 149 -7.27 -2.07 -1.75
C ARG A 149 -7.12 -3.58 -1.54
N GLN A 150 -6.38 -4.00 -0.52
CA GLN A 150 -6.21 -5.41 -0.17
C GLN A 150 -7.54 -6.04 0.26
N ILE A 151 -8.30 -5.38 1.15
CA ILE A 151 -9.62 -5.84 1.59
C ILE A 151 -10.55 -6.00 0.38
N LEU A 152 -10.68 -4.97 -0.46
CA LEU A 152 -11.53 -5.00 -1.66
C LEU A 152 -11.07 -6.06 -2.67
N SER A 153 -9.76 -6.29 -2.81
CA SER A 153 -9.21 -7.33 -3.66
C SER A 153 -9.57 -8.74 -3.16
N MET A 154 -9.45 -8.97 -1.84
CA MET A 154 -9.82 -10.24 -1.21
C MET A 154 -11.33 -10.49 -1.32
N VAL A 155 -12.16 -9.50 -0.99
CA VAL A 155 -13.62 -9.59 -1.16
C VAL A 155 -13.98 -9.84 -2.61
N GLY A 156 -13.37 -9.13 -3.56
CA GLY A 156 -13.58 -9.33 -4.99
C GLY A 156 -13.13 -10.69 -5.50
N ARG A 157 -12.14 -11.33 -4.86
CA ARG A 157 -11.75 -12.73 -5.14
C ARG A 157 -12.84 -13.68 -4.66
N VAL A 158 -13.29 -13.55 -3.42
CA VAL A 158 -14.36 -14.38 -2.84
C VAL A 158 -15.65 -14.27 -3.67
N CYS A 159 -16.08 -13.05 -3.99
CA CYS A 159 -17.27 -12.82 -4.81
C CYS A 159 -17.18 -13.46 -6.22
N ARG A 160 -15.98 -13.49 -6.82
CA ARG A 160 -15.78 -14.12 -8.14
C ARG A 160 -15.82 -15.64 -8.05
N ILE A 161 -15.19 -16.23 -7.05
CA ILE A 161 -15.25 -17.67 -6.78
C ILE A 161 -16.72 -18.08 -6.56
N HIS A 162 -17.44 -17.34 -5.72
CA HIS A 162 -18.85 -17.61 -5.44
C HIS A 162 -19.73 -17.51 -6.70
N LYS A 163 -19.57 -16.45 -7.52
CA LYS A 163 -20.29 -16.31 -8.80
C LYS A 163 -19.95 -17.44 -9.78
N ALA A 164 -18.70 -17.91 -9.81
CA ALA A 164 -18.31 -19.06 -10.63
C ALA A 164 -19.01 -20.34 -10.16
N LYS A 165 -19.07 -20.58 -8.84
CA LYS A 165 -19.76 -21.73 -8.24
C LYS A 165 -21.26 -21.72 -8.54
N ILE A 166 -21.94 -20.59 -8.36
CA ILE A 166 -23.38 -20.45 -8.71
C ILE A 166 -23.60 -20.76 -10.19
N ARG A 167 -22.76 -20.22 -11.08
CA ARG A 167 -22.87 -20.49 -12.52
C ARG A 167 -22.68 -21.97 -12.81
N GLN A 168 -21.66 -22.62 -12.24
CA GLN A 168 -21.43 -24.05 -12.43
C GLN A 168 -22.62 -24.90 -11.95
N GLN A 169 -23.17 -24.57 -10.77
CA GLN A 169 -24.39 -25.21 -10.25
C GLN A 169 -25.56 -25.05 -11.21
N GLN A 170 -25.79 -23.84 -11.75
CA GLN A 170 -26.87 -23.59 -12.70
C GLN A 170 -26.69 -24.39 -14.01
N VAL A 171 -25.47 -24.44 -14.55
CA VAL A 171 -25.18 -25.24 -15.74
C VAL A 171 -25.40 -26.73 -15.48
N MET A 172 -25.05 -27.22 -14.28
CA MET A 172 -25.28 -28.62 -13.91
C MET A 172 -26.75 -28.94 -13.66
N LYS A 173 -27.51 -28.03 -13.05
CA LYS A 173 -28.97 -28.15 -12.98
C LYS A 173 -29.60 -28.30 -14.36
N GLU A 174 -29.21 -27.42 -15.30
CA GLU A 174 -29.68 -27.50 -16.70
C GLU A 174 -29.21 -28.76 -17.42
N PHE A 175 -27.97 -29.20 -17.19
CA PHE A 175 -27.41 -30.39 -17.82
C PHE A 175 -28.11 -31.67 -17.34
N LEU A 176 -28.28 -31.80 -16.03
CA LEU A 176 -28.93 -32.94 -15.41
C LEU A 176 -30.46 -32.88 -15.59
N GLY A 177 -31.04 -31.71 -15.83
CA GLY A 177 -32.48 -31.52 -15.85
C GLY A 177 -33.10 -31.68 -14.46
N THR A 178 -32.37 -31.29 -13.41
CA THR A 178 -32.80 -31.42 -12.02
C THR A 178 -32.64 -30.10 -11.27
N GLU A 179 -33.61 -29.78 -10.42
CA GLU A 179 -33.52 -28.65 -9.48
C GLU A 179 -32.96 -29.08 -8.11
N ASN A 180 -32.70 -30.38 -7.92
CA ASN A 180 -32.16 -30.90 -6.67
C ASN A 180 -30.72 -30.41 -6.45
N LEU A 181 -30.56 -29.41 -5.59
CA LEU A 181 -29.29 -28.76 -5.30
C LEU A 181 -28.29 -29.70 -4.61
N ASP A 182 -28.77 -30.59 -3.73
CA ASP A 182 -27.91 -31.53 -2.99
C ASP A 182 -27.26 -32.51 -3.95
N LEU A 183 -28.04 -33.02 -4.91
CA LEU A 183 -27.54 -33.92 -5.95
C LEU A 183 -26.55 -33.25 -6.89
N VAL A 184 -26.82 -32.00 -7.28
CA VAL A 184 -25.90 -31.20 -8.10
C VAL A 184 -24.60 -30.93 -7.35
N THR A 185 -24.68 -30.66 -6.05
CA THR A 185 -23.53 -30.38 -5.19
C THR A 185 -22.70 -31.63 -4.94
N ASP A 186 -23.32 -32.77 -4.56
CA ASP A 186 -22.66 -34.07 -4.40
C ASP A 186 -21.97 -34.51 -5.70
N LEU A 187 -22.61 -34.32 -6.87
CA LEU A 187 -21.98 -34.61 -8.15
C LEU A 187 -20.76 -33.73 -8.41
N LEU A 188 -20.89 -32.42 -8.20
CA LEU A 188 -19.80 -31.47 -8.42
C LEU A 188 -18.61 -31.72 -7.46
N GLU A 189 -18.87 -32.15 -6.23
CA GLU A 189 -17.87 -32.58 -5.24
C GLU A 189 -17.20 -33.89 -5.66
N ARG A 190 -17.97 -34.91 -6.02
CA ARG A 190 -17.44 -36.21 -6.51
C ARG A 190 -16.65 -36.10 -7.80
N MET A 191 -17.01 -35.16 -8.67
CA MET A 191 -16.28 -34.89 -9.91
C MET A 191 -15.00 -34.07 -9.68
N ASN A 192 -14.73 -33.62 -8.45
CA ASN A 192 -13.68 -32.65 -8.16
C ASN A 192 -13.81 -31.37 -9.02
N VAL A 193 -15.03 -31.02 -9.46
CA VAL A 193 -15.29 -29.82 -10.28
C VAL A 193 -15.44 -28.60 -9.39
N ILE A 194 -15.98 -28.76 -8.18
CA ILE A 194 -15.91 -27.73 -7.14
C ILE A 194 -14.48 -27.55 -6.62
N HIS A 195 -13.62 -28.57 -6.74
CA HIS A 195 -12.23 -28.58 -6.25
C HIS A 195 -11.19 -28.50 -7.38
N GLY A 196 -11.63 -28.17 -8.59
CA GLY A 196 -10.85 -28.31 -9.80
C GLY A 196 -9.99 -27.09 -10.08
N TYR A 197 -8.76 -27.10 -9.57
CA TYR A 197 -7.57 -26.67 -10.31
C TYR A 197 -7.76 -25.38 -11.14
N ILE A 198 -7.81 -24.23 -10.45
CA ILE A 198 -7.27 -23.01 -11.06
C ILE A 198 -5.75 -23.22 -11.07
N GLU A 199 -5.25 -23.85 -12.13
CA GLU A 199 -3.83 -24.10 -12.38
C GLU A 199 -3.00 -22.83 -12.12
N GLU A 200 -1.75 -23.01 -11.69
CA GLU A 200 -0.77 -21.94 -11.44
C GLU A 200 -0.66 -20.93 -12.60
N ASP A 201 -1.05 -21.32 -13.82
CA ASP A 201 -1.12 -20.46 -15.01
C ASP A 201 -2.15 -19.33 -14.92
N LEU A 202 -3.28 -19.50 -14.23
CA LEU A 202 -4.18 -18.37 -13.95
C LEU A 202 -3.53 -17.44 -12.92
N THR A 203 -2.84 -17.99 -11.91
CA THR A 203 -2.09 -17.23 -10.90
C THR A 203 -0.90 -16.46 -11.51
N LEU A 204 -0.21 -17.03 -12.50
CA LEU A 204 0.84 -16.39 -13.31
C LEU A 204 0.25 -15.33 -14.26
N MET A 205 -0.88 -15.62 -14.93
CA MET A 205 -1.65 -14.59 -15.64
C MET A 205 -2.13 -13.47 -14.71
N TYR A 206 -2.39 -13.76 -13.43
CA TYR A 206 -2.88 -12.78 -12.44
C TYR A 206 -1.77 -11.91 -11.86
N HIS A 207 -0.54 -12.41 -11.72
CA HIS A 207 0.61 -11.61 -11.29
C HIS A 207 1.02 -10.59 -12.36
N ASP A 208 1.02 -10.98 -13.63
CA ASP A 208 1.26 -10.04 -14.75
C ASP A 208 0.06 -9.10 -14.99
N ASN A 209 -1.18 -9.53 -14.71
CA ASN A 209 -2.37 -8.67 -14.82
C ASN A 209 -2.62 -7.75 -13.62
N MET A 210 -1.96 -7.92 -12.47
CA MET A 210 -1.98 -6.87 -11.44
C MET A 210 -1.25 -5.60 -11.90
N LYS A 211 -0.23 -5.71 -12.76
CA LYS A 211 0.37 -4.56 -13.44
C LYS A 211 -0.56 -3.91 -14.49
N SER A 212 -1.43 -4.70 -15.13
CA SER A 212 -2.40 -4.22 -16.14
C SER A 212 -3.73 -3.73 -15.55
N ASN A 213 -4.04 -4.07 -14.29
CA ASN A 213 -5.20 -3.55 -13.54
C ASN A 213 -5.18 -2.02 -13.36
N LEU A 214 -4.05 -1.39 -13.64
CA LEU A 214 -3.88 0.06 -13.70
C LEU A 214 -4.37 0.72 -15.00
N LYS A 215 -4.80 -0.05 -16.01
CA LYS A 215 -5.10 0.50 -17.36
C LYS A 215 -6.50 0.24 -17.94
N SER A 216 -7.44 -0.47 -17.30
CA SER A 216 -8.75 -0.68 -17.94
C SER A 216 -9.96 -0.59 -17.00
N LEU A 217 -10.69 0.52 -17.13
CA LEU A 217 -11.98 0.79 -16.50
C LEU A 217 -13.13 -0.12 -16.99
N HIS A 218 -12.89 -1.01 -17.97
CA HIS A 218 -13.92 -1.91 -18.48
C HIS A 218 -13.89 -3.28 -17.79
N PHE A 219 -14.53 -3.34 -16.62
CA PHE A 219 -14.88 -4.58 -15.93
C PHE A 219 -15.82 -5.48 -16.76
N MET A 220 -16.76 -4.87 -17.52
CA MET A 220 -17.78 -5.58 -18.31
C MET A 220 -17.21 -6.44 -19.46
N LYS A 221 -16.31 -5.89 -20.30
CA LYS A 221 -15.65 -6.64 -21.38
C LYS A 221 -14.81 -7.83 -20.88
N ARG A 222 -14.32 -7.76 -19.64
CA ARG A 222 -13.52 -8.84 -19.02
C ARG A 222 -14.40 -9.99 -18.53
N VAL A 223 -15.58 -9.71 -17.98
CA VAL A 223 -16.56 -10.75 -17.61
C VAL A 223 -17.00 -11.54 -18.85
N GLU A 224 -17.20 -10.86 -19.99
CA GLU A 224 -17.54 -11.50 -21.27
C GLU A 224 -16.42 -12.43 -21.78
N SER A 225 -15.15 -12.01 -21.69
CA SER A 225 -14.02 -12.85 -22.11
C SER A 225 -13.80 -14.08 -21.21
N VAL A 226 -13.99 -13.95 -19.90
CA VAL A 226 -13.90 -15.06 -18.94
C VAL A 226 -15.09 -16.02 -19.09
N GLN A 227 -16.29 -15.51 -19.39
CA GLN A 227 -17.47 -16.32 -19.67
C GLN A 227 -17.28 -17.22 -20.91
N ALA A 228 -16.69 -16.71 -21.99
CA ALA A 228 -16.40 -17.51 -23.18
C ALA A 228 -15.31 -18.57 -22.94
N VAL A 229 -14.26 -18.21 -22.19
CA VAL A 229 -13.12 -19.08 -21.90
C VAL A 229 -13.52 -20.23 -20.97
N VAL A 230 -14.23 -19.97 -19.86
CA VAL A 230 -14.63 -20.99 -18.86
C VAL A 230 -15.57 -22.03 -19.43
N TYR A 231 -16.54 -21.62 -20.24
CA TYR A 231 -17.49 -22.54 -20.85
C TYR A 231 -16.86 -23.38 -21.97
N SER A 232 -15.91 -22.79 -22.73
CA SER A 232 -15.11 -23.55 -23.70
C SER A 232 -14.16 -24.53 -23.01
N LEU A 233 -13.61 -24.18 -21.83
CA LEU A 233 -12.74 -25.03 -21.02
C LEU A 233 -13.51 -26.16 -20.34
N ILE A 234 -14.70 -25.93 -19.81
CA ILE A 234 -15.57 -27.00 -19.29
C ILE A 234 -15.94 -27.96 -20.43
N CYS A 235 -16.32 -27.45 -21.61
CA CYS A 235 -16.58 -28.28 -22.78
C CYS A 235 -15.32 -29.01 -23.28
N LYS A 236 -14.15 -28.36 -23.29
CA LYS A 236 -12.86 -28.93 -23.70
C LYS A 236 -12.37 -29.95 -22.67
N GLN A 237 -12.63 -29.75 -21.39
CA GLN A 237 -12.32 -30.65 -20.30
C GLN A 237 -13.26 -31.87 -20.34
N CYS A 238 -14.55 -31.69 -20.62
CA CYS A 238 -15.46 -32.82 -20.93
C CYS A 238 -15.01 -33.62 -22.17
N ILE A 239 -14.45 -32.96 -23.19
CA ILE A 239 -13.88 -33.61 -24.39
C ILE A 239 -12.54 -34.30 -24.08
N LEU A 240 -11.68 -33.69 -23.26
CA LEU A 240 -10.42 -34.28 -22.80
C LEU A 240 -10.70 -35.46 -21.87
N TRP A 241 -11.72 -35.38 -21.01
CA TRP A 241 -12.22 -36.49 -20.20
C TRP A 241 -12.76 -37.60 -21.07
N GLU A 242 -13.51 -37.32 -22.15
CA GLU A 242 -13.92 -38.33 -23.11
C GLU A 242 -12.72 -39.02 -23.80
N LYS A 243 -11.68 -38.26 -24.15
CA LYS A 243 -10.45 -38.77 -24.81
C LYS A 243 -9.54 -39.52 -23.84
N GLU A 244 -9.43 -39.08 -22.60
CA GLU A 244 -8.68 -39.74 -21.53
C GLU A 244 -9.38 -41.02 -21.08
N PHE A 245 -10.73 -41.01 -21.00
CA PHE A 245 -11.56 -42.21 -20.79
C PHE A 245 -11.34 -43.28 -21.86
N ARG A 246 -11.07 -42.86 -23.10
CA ARG A 246 -10.80 -43.77 -24.21
C ARG A 246 -9.37 -44.31 -24.22
N SER A 247 -8.42 -43.67 -23.52
CA SER A 247 -6.98 -43.94 -23.69
C SER A 247 -6.25 -44.49 -22.46
N LYS A 248 -6.80 -44.43 -21.25
CA LYS A 248 -6.13 -44.98 -20.05
C LYS A 248 -7.05 -45.89 -19.23
N GLN A 249 -6.77 -47.19 -19.25
CA GLN A 249 -7.20 -48.09 -18.17
C GLN A 249 -6.17 -48.01 -17.03
N LEU A 250 -6.69 -47.83 -15.80
CA LEU A 250 -6.05 -47.90 -14.46
C LEU A 250 -5.35 -46.60 -13.98
N LYS A 251 -5.49 -46.13 -12.73
CA LYS A 251 -6.00 -46.71 -11.46
C LYS A 251 -6.72 -45.61 -10.64
N THR A 252 -8.01 -45.84 -10.37
CA THR A 252 -8.93 -45.19 -9.39
C THR A 252 -9.09 -43.66 -9.39
N PRO A 253 -9.78 -43.13 -10.42
CA PRO A 253 -10.89 -42.17 -10.30
C PRO A 253 -12.21 -42.84 -10.74
N LEU A 254 -13.38 -42.22 -10.46
CA LEU A 254 -14.72 -42.75 -10.79
C LEU A 254 -14.72 -43.44 -12.17
N ASP A 255 -14.89 -44.76 -12.19
CA ASP A 255 -14.97 -45.49 -13.46
C ASP A 255 -16.28 -45.09 -14.20
N LYS A 256 -16.30 -45.23 -15.52
CA LYS A 256 -17.43 -44.79 -16.36
C LYS A 256 -18.73 -45.44 -15.95
N GLU A 257 -18.62 -46.71 -15.59
CA GLU A 257 -19.70 -47.57 -15.14
C GLU A 257 -20.21 -47.07 -13.80
N GLY A 258 -19.34 -46.64 -12.89
CA GLY A 258 -19.67 -46.06 -11.59
C GLY A 258 -20.43 -44.74 -11.70
N LEU A 259 -19.96 -43.80 -12.55
CA LEU A 259 -20.70 -42.54 -12.79
C LEU A 259 -22.05 -42.81 -13.45
N ARG A 260 -22.09 -43.70 -14.46
CA ARG A 260 -23.33 -44.10 -15.12
C ARG A 260 -24.30 -44.80 -14.18
N THR A 261 -23.80 -45.72 -13.36
CA THR A 261 -24.60 -46.45 -12.38
C THR A 261 -25.14 -45.47 -11.35
N TRP A 262 -24.33 -44.52 -10.89
CA TRP A 262 -24.79 -43.46 -10.00
C TRP A 262 -25.87 -42.58 -10.65
N LEU A 263 -25.66 -42.13 -11.89
CA LEU A 263 -26.65 -41.32 -12.63
C LEU A 263 -27.95 -42.10 -12.88
N ASN A 264 -27.86 -43.36 -13.30
CA ASN A 264 -29.00 -44.25 -13.50
C ASN A 264 -29.75 -44.52 -12.18
N ASN A 265 -29.03 -44.75 -11.08
CA ASN A 265 -29.60 -44.96 -9.75
C ASN A 265 -30.34 -43.72 -9.22
N HIS A 266 -29.98 -42.53 -9.72
CA HIS A 266 -30.68 -41.28 -9.43
C HIS A 266 -31.68 -40.87 -10.53
N GLY A 267 -32.00 -41.77 -11.46
CA GLY A 267 -33.05 -41.59 -12.46
C GLY A 267 -32.64 -40.80 -13.70
N PHE A 268 -31.34 -40.55 -13.93
CA PHE A 268 -30.86 -39.88 -15.15
C PHE A 268 -30.62 -40.89 -16.27
N ASP A 269 -31.38 -40.77 -17.35
CA ASP A 269 -31.17 -41.55 -18.57
C ASP A 269 -30.05 -40.93 -19.44
N ASP A 270 -29.10 -41.78 -19.87
CA ASP A 270 -27.98 -41.46 -20.76
C ASP A 270 -28.45 -40.69 -22.02
N HIS A 271 -29.63 -41.04 -22.56
CA HIS A 271 -30.17 -40.36 -23.75
C HIS A 271 -30.57 -38.91 -23.48
N ASN A 272 -31.17 -38.64 -22.31
CA ASN A 272 -31.57 -37.30 -21.89
C ASN A 272 -30.37 -36.43 -21.54
N LEU A 273 -29.34 -36.98 -20.89
CA LEU A 273 -28.09 -36.27 -20.63
C LEU A 273 -27.39 -35.85 -21.93
N PHE A 274 -27.36 -36.72 -22.94
CA PHE A 274 -26.76 -36.41 -24.24
C PHE A 274 -27.57 -35.35 -25.03
N LYS A 275 -28.90 -35.36 -24.86
CA LYS A 275 -29.81 -34.34 -25.42
C LYS A 275 -29.60 -32.99 -24.74
N ASN A 276 -29.53 -32.95 -23.41
CA ASN A 276 -29.26 -31.74 -22.63
C ASN A 276 -27.88 -31.16 -22.93
N PHE A 277 -26.85 -32.01 -23.08
CA PHE A 277 -25.52 -31.60 -23.56
C PHE A 277 -25.57 -30.86 -24.90
N ARG A 278 -26.30 -31.43 -25.88
CA ARG A 278 -26.49 -30.82 -27.20
C ARG A 278 -27.27 -29.50 -27.14
N GLN A 279 -28.22 -29.36 -26.21
CA GLN A 279 -28.99 -28.13 -26.00
C GLN A 279 -28.16 -27.04 -25.32
N LEU A 280 -27.37 -27.37 -24.31
CA LEU A 280 -26.42 -26.44 -23.65
C LEU A 280 -25.38 -25.90 -24.64
N LYS A 281 -24.84 -26.76 -25.51
CA LYS A 281 -23.93 -26.35 -26.59
C LYS A 281 -24.59 -25.40 -27.61
N LYS A 282 -25.92 -25.44 -27.75
CA LYS A 282 -26.71 -24.49 -28.58
C LYS A 282 -27.03 -23.17 -27.86
N LYS A 283 -27.29 -23.20 -26.54
CA LYS A 283 -27.61 -22.01 -25.72
C LYS A 283 -26.42 -21.10 -25.41
N GLN A 284 -25.18 -21.56 -25.62
CA GLN A 284 -23.91 -20.87 -25.36
C GLN A 284 -23.69 -19.54 -26.15
N ARG A 285 -24.74 -18.95 -26.75
CA ARG A 285 -24.66 -17.73 -27.56
C ARG A 285 -25.57 -16.58 -27.12
N THR A 286 -26.43 -16.75 -26.11
CA THR A 286 -27.41 -15.70 -25.75
C THR A 286 -27.91 -15.88 -24.31
N GLN A 287 -27.47 -15.05 -23.36
CA GLN A 287 -28.27 -14.74 -22.16
C GLN A 287 -27.80 -13.45 -21.47
N ASP A 288 -28.78 -12.67 -21.00
CA ASP A 288 -28.68 -11.29 -20.53
C ASP A 288 -28.48 -11.22 -19.00
N LEU A 289 -27.65 -10.28 -18.57
CA LEU A 289 -27.00 -10.19 -17.26
C LEU A 289 -27.87 -9.68 -16.08
N PRO A 290 -28.94 -8.89 -16.26
CA PRO A 290 -29.71 -8.33 -15.14
C PRO A 290 -30.52 -9.36 -14.32
N GLU A 291 -31.11 -10.37 -14.94
CA GLU A 291 -31.96 -11.38 -14.24
C GLU A 291 -31.16 -12.27 -13.28
N LEU A 292 -29.89 -12.53 -13.60
CA LEU A 292 -29.01 -13.40 -12.79
C LEU A 292 -28.61 -12.78 -11.44
N ILE A 293 -28.66 -11.44 -11.34
CA ILE A 293 -28.27 -10.69 -10.14
C ILE A 293 -29.37 -10.72 -9.08
N GLN A 294 -30.63 -10.87 -9.48
CA GLN A 294 -31.77 -10.87 -8.54
C GLN A 294 -31.91 -12.21 -7.79
N GLN A 295 -31.62 -13.33 -8.46
CA GLN A 295 -31.65 -14.67 -7.84
C GLN A 295 -30.48 -14.92 -6.86
N LEU A 296 -29.45 -14.07 -6.92
CA LEU A 296 -28.22 -14.12 -6.13
C LEU A 296 -28.41 -13.77 -4.64
N PHE A 297 -29.56 -13.21 -4.24
CA PHE A 297 -29.80 -12.70 -2.87
C PHE A 297 -30.76 -13.54 -2.02
N GLU A 298 -31.42 -14.57 -2.58
CA GLU A 298 -32.58 -15.20 -1.92
C GLU A 298 -32.32 -16.57 -1.24
N THR A 299 -31.12 -17.16 -1.30
CA THR A 299 -30.89 -18.53 -0.76
C THR A 299 -29.88 -18.59 0.40
N LYS A 300 -30.33 -19.11 1.56
CA LYS A 300 -29.52 -19.37 2.77
C LYS A 300 -28.88 -20.78 2.72
N PRO A 301 -27.67 -20.99 3.28
CA PRO A 301 -27.01 -22.30 3.29
C PRO A 301 -27.34 -23.13 4.55
N THR A 302 -27.46 -24.45 4.37
CA THR A 302 -27.58 -25.48 5.41
C THR A 302 -26.24 -26.19 5.67
N GLN A 303 -25.97 -26.51 6.94
CA GLN A 303 -24.72 -27.10 7.44
C GLN A 303 -24.70 -28.64 7.34
N THR A 304 -23.58 -29.21 6.91
CA THR A 304 -23.22 -30.63 7.13
C THR A 304 -21.72 -30.77 7.44
N LYS A 305 -21.39 -31.73 8.33
CA LYS A 305 -20.08 -31.93 9.00
C LYS A 305 -19.09 -32.75 8.14
N SER A 306 -17.81 -32.37 8.16
CA SER A 306 -16.68 -32.99 7.43
C SER A 306 -15.84 -33.96 8.28
N THR A 307 -15.18 -34.94 7.62
CA THR A 307 -14.22 -35.91 8.16
C THR A 307 -12.87 -35.87 7.43
N GLU A 308 -11.78 -35.75 8.20
CA GLU A 308 -10.33 -36.11 8.08
C GLU A 308 -9.58 -36.22 6.73
N LEU A 309 -10.15 -36.02 5.55
CA LEU A 309 -9.42 -36.07 4.26
C LEU A 309 -8.99 -34.67 3.72
N ASP A 310 -9.01 -33.63 4.56
CA ASP A 310 -8.94 -32.22 4.14
C ASP A 310 -7.53 -31.63 3.96
N ALA A 311 -6.46 -32.40 4.16
CA ALA A 311 -5.09 -31.87 4.03
C ALA A 311 -4.68 -31.51 2.57
N LYS A 312 -5.43 -31.97 1.56
CA LYS A 312 -5.25 -31.56 0.15
C LYS A 312 -6.28 -30.54 -0.35
N THR A 313 -7.46 -30.49 0.26
CA THR A 313 -8.48 -29.42 0.08
C THR A 313 -8.08 -28.12 0.79
N ALA A 314 -7.09 -28.19 1.70
CA ALA A 314 -6.49 -27.07 2.42
C ALA A 314 -5.91 -25.94 1.54
N GLY A 315 -5.79 -26.12 0.23
CA GLY A 315 -5.47 -25.03 -0.69
C GLY A 315 -6.56 -23.94 -0.72
N GLU A 316 -7.83 -24.33 -0.69
CA GLU A 316 -8.96 -23.39 -0.83
C GLU A 316 -9.64 -23.04 0.51
N GLU A 317 -9.78 -24.01 1.43
CA GLU A 317 -10.26 -23.73 2.79
C GLU A 317 -9.20 -23.01 3.62
N GLY A 318 -7.94 -23.42 3.46
CA GLY A 318 -6.80 -22.67 3.96
C GLY A 318 -6.78 -21.26 3.38
N ASP A 319 -7.13 -21.10 2.10
CA ASP A 319 -7.27 -19.77 1.48
C ASP A 319 -8.45 -18.97 2.04
N PHE A 320 -9.63 -19.55 2.28
CA PHE A 320 -10.78 -18.83 2.84
C PHE A 320 -10.51 -18.36 4.27
N LEU A 321 -10.03 -19.25 5.15
CA LEU A 321 -9.65 -18.87 6.52
C LEU A 321 -8.50 -17.88 6.52
N HIS A 322 -7.54 -18.05 5.61
CA HIS A 322 -6.47 -17.08 5.42
C HIS A 322 -7.01 -15.71 4.97
N ILE A 323 -8.00 -15.69 4.08
CA ILE A 323 -8.68 -14.46 3.63
C ILE A 323 -9.41 -13.81 4.80
N ILE A 324 -10.21 -14.55 5.58
CA ILE A 324 -10.93 -13.99 6.74
C ILE A 324 -9.95 -13.44 7.78
N LYS A 325 -8.91 -14.19 8.14
CA LYS A 325 -7.82 -13.71 9.00
C LYS A 325 -7.20 -12.42 8.45
N SER A 326 -6.90 -12.39 7.15
CA SER A 326 -6.25 -11.24 6.50
C SER A 326 -7.16 -10.02 6.45
N ILE A 327 -8.45 -10.19 6.15
CA ILE A 327 -9.46 -9.12 6.18
C ILE A 327 -9.57 -8.57 7.61
N THR A 328 -9.76 -9.45 8.59
CA THR A 328 -9.86 -9.07 10.01
C THR A 328 -8.64 -8.27 10.44
N PHE A 329 -7.44 -8.78 10.16
CA PHE A 329 -6.19 -8.11 10.48
C PHE A 329 -6.07 -6.73 9.81
N GLN A 330 -6.38 -6.62 8.51
CA GLN A 330 -6.34 -5.33 7.82
C GLN A 330 -7.38 -4.34 8.37
N MET A 331 -8.59 -4.79 8.68
CA MET A 331 -9.67 -3.92 9.18
C MET A 331 -9.33 -3.36 10.56
N VAL A 332 -8.89 -4.21 11.49
CA VAL A 332 -8.51 -3.77 12.85
C VAL A 332 -7.29 -2.86 12.80
N GLN A 333 -6.27 -3.19 11.99
CA GLN A 333 -5.11 -2.32 11.78
C GLN A 333 -5.49 -0.95 11.23
N THR A 334 -6.39 -0.92 10.26
CA THR A 334 -6.84 0.29 9.59
C THR A 334 -7.59 1.19 10.56
N ASP A 335 -8.52 0.64 11.33
CA ASP A 335 -9.26 1.39 12.35
C ASP A 335 -8.32 1.92 13.45
N ALA A 336 -7.36 1.12 13.93
CA ALA A 336 -6.36 1.54 14.91
C ALA A 336 -5.47 2.68 14.41
N GLN A 337 -5.11 2.69 13.14
CA GLN A 337 -4.27 3.74 12.56
C GLN A 337 -4.97 5.09 12.45
N LEU A 338 -6.31 5.12 12.42
CA LEU A 338 -7.05 6.38 12.53
C LEU A 338 -6.82 7.05 13.90
N GLU A 339 -6.49 6.25 14.91
CA GLU A 339 -6.09 6.67 16.25
C GLU A 339 -4.56 6.71 16.41
N ASN A 340 -3.81 6.65 15.30
CA ASN A 340 -2.34 6.63 15.28
C ASN A 340 -1.72 5.45 16.08
N ILE A 341 -2.46 4.35 16.22
CA ILE A 341 -2.01 3.13 16.88
C ILE A 341 -1.55 2.13 15.82
N GLU A 342 -0.32 1.62 15.98
CA GLU A 342 0.25 0.61 15.10
C GLU A 342 0.09 -0.79 15.72
N LEU A 343 -0.46 -1.74 14.96
CA LEU A 343 -0.59 -3.14 15.38
C LEU A 343 0.23 -4.01 14.43
N TYR A 344 1.15 -4.81 14.94
CA TYR A 344 2.08 -5.60 14.09
C TYR A 344 1.95 -7.12 14.27
N SER A 345 1.23 -7.57 15.29
CA SER A 345 1.08 -8.98 15.64
C SER A 345 -0.40 -9.37 15.71
N LYS A 346 -0.69 -10.67 15.54
CA LYS A 346 -2.05 -11.19 15.74
C LYS A 346 -2.53 -10.94 17.16
N ARG A 347 -1.61 -11.12 18.12
CA ARG A 347 -1.82 -10.85 19.54
C ARG A 347 -2.25 -9.41 19.79
N MET A 348 -1.56 -8.41 19.22
CA MET A 348 -1.93 -6.99 19.38
C MET A 348 -3.33 -6.68 18.81
N VAL A 349 -3.71 -7.33 17.70
CA VAL A 349 -5.07 -7.21 17.14
C VAL A 349 -6.12 -7.75 18.12
N VAL A 350 -5.85 -8.92 18.72
CA VAL A 350 -6.76 -9.54 19.70
C VAL A 350 -6.77 -8.79 21.03
N GLU A 351 -5.65 -8.21 21.46
CA GLU A 351 -5.58 -7.35 22.65
C GLU A 351 -6.38 -6.06 22.45
N ARG A 352 -6.40 -5.50 21.22
CA ARG A 352 -7.25 -4.34 20.89
C ARG A 352 -8.74 -4.68 20.87
N ASP A 353 -9.13 -5.79 20.25
CA ASP A 353 -10.51 -6.28 20.27
C ASP A 353 -10.55 -7.81 20.45
N PRO A 354 -10.81 -8.29 21.69
CA PRO A 354 -10.86 -9.72 22.00
C PRO A 354 -11.87 -10.51 21.18
N ARG A 355 -12.93 -9.87 20.65
CA ARG A 355 -13.96 -10.54 19.82
C ARG A 355 -13.36 -11.07 18.52
N THR A 356 -12.24 -10.50 18.06
CA THR A 356 -11.55 -10.90 16.83
C THR A 356 -10.72 -12.18 16.98
N ARG A 357 -10.58 -12.74 18.20
CA ARG A 357 -9.71 -13.90 18.48
C ARG A 357 -9.98 -15.08 17.54
N HIS A 358 -11.23 -15.50 17.42
CA HIS A 358 -11.59 -16.66 16.61
C HIS A 358 -11.33 -16.43 15.10
N LEU A 359 -11.56 -15.21 14.61
CA LEU A 359 -11.23 -14.82 13.24
C LEU A 359 -9.72 -14.80 12.97
N MET A 360 -8.95 -14.28 13.94
CA MET A 360 -7.50 -14.13 13.83
C MET A 360 -6.74 -15.44 13.94
N TYR A 361 -7.20 -16.35 14.81
CA TYR A 361 -6.60 -17.66 15.01
C TYR A 361 -7.23 -18.77 14.16
N ARG A 362 -8.28 -18.44 13.39
CA ARG A 362 -8.99 -19.36 12.48
C ARG A 362 -9.61 -20.54 13.24
N ASP A 363 -10.29 -20.23 14.33
CA ASP A 363 -11.03 -21.22 15.13
C ASP A 363 -12.30 -21.64 14.36
N LEU A 364 -12.18 -22.75 13.64
CA LEU A 364 -13.18 -23.23 12.70
C LEU A 364 -14.51 -23.57 13.36
N ASP A 365 -14.45 -24.32 14.45
CA ASP A 365 -15.65 -24.80 15.15
C ASP A 365 -16.47 -23.59 15.63
N TYR A 366 -15.80 -22.62 16.27
CA TYR A 366 -16.46 -21.39 16.70
C TYR A 366 -17.02 -20.60 15.52
N MET A 367 -16.24 -20.40 14.45
CA MET A 367 -16.65 -19.60 13.30
C MET A 367 -17.88 -20.19 12.59
N TYR A 368 -17.97 -21.52 12.47
CA TYR A 368 -19.14 -22.17 11.86
C TYR A 368 -20.39 -22.05 12.73
N GLU A 369 -20.24 -22.17 14.05
CA GLU A 369 -21.34 -22.03 15.00
C GLU A 369 -21.80 -20.57 15.15
N ASN A 370 -20.90 -19.60 14.95
CA ASN A 370 -21.12 -18.18 15.24
C ASN A 370 -20.87 -17.26 14.03
N ILE A 371 -21.13 -17.75 12.82
CA ILE A 371 -20.82 -17.02 11.58
C ILE A 371 -21.47 -15.63 11.50
N ALA A 372 -22.68 -15.48 12.03
CA ALA A 372 -23.39 -14.20 12.07
C ALA A 372 -22.62 -13.17 12.92
N THR A 373 -22.18 -13.56 14.11
CA THR A 373 -21.36 -12.72 15.01
C THR A 373 -20.02 -12.36 14.37
N CYS A 374 -19.38 -13.32 13.68
CA CYS A 374 -18.16 -13.05 12.91
C CYS A 374 -18.35 -11.96 11.85
N PHE A 375 -19.45 -11.99 11.10
CA PHE A 375 -19.76 -10.94 10.12
C PHE A 375 -20.17 -9.62 10.76
N GLU A 376 -20.87 -9.64 11.89
CA GLU A 376 -21.21 -8.45 12.66
C GLU A 376 -19.95 -7.66 13.04
N ILE A 377 -18.94 -8.34 13.59
CA ILE A 377 -17.63 -7.73 13.93
C ILE A 377 -16.99 -7.07 12.70
N LEU A 378 -16.94 -7.77 11.57
CA LEU A 378 -16.36 -7.21 10.33
C LEU A 378 -17.16 -6.00 9.82
N ASN A 379 -18.49 -6.05 9.90
CA ASN A 379 -19.36 -4.95 9.50
C ASN A 379 -19.19 -3.73 10.40
N GLU A 380 -19.07 -3.91 11.72
CA GLU A 380 -18.77 -2.81 12.65
C GLU A 380 -17.48 -2.09 12.26
N TYR A 381 -16.40 -2.82 11.96
CA TYR A 381 -15.14 -2.21 11.52
C TYR A 381 -15.26 -1.49 10.17
N ARG A 382 -16.01 -2.07 9.21
CA ARG A 382 -16.28 -1.41 7.92
C ARG A 382 -16.97 -0.07 8.17
N ASP A 383 -18.03 -0.09 8.96
CA ASP A 383 -18.90 1.07 9.17
C ASP A 383 -18.17 2.15 9.99
N SER A 384 -17.45 1.76 11.06
CA SER A 384 -16.57 2.65 11.82
C SER A 384 -15.53 3.32 10.92
N THR A 385 -14.77 2.53 10.15
CA THR A 385 -13.71 3.04 9.30
C THR A 385 -14.26 3.96 8.21
N THR A 386 -15.35 3.54 7.55
CA THR A 386 -16.00 4.33 6.51
C THR A 386 -16.49 5.66 7.07
N HIS A 387 -17.12 5.64 8.24
CA HIS A 387 -17.59 6.85 8.92
C HIS A 387 -16.44 7.80 9.28
N LYS A 388 -15.35 7.27 9.83
CA LYS A 388 -14.17 8.06 10.24
C LYS A 388 -13.40 8.64 9.03
N VAL A 389 -13.37 7.94 7.89
CA VAL A 389 -12.62 8.36 6.68
C VAL A 389 -13.43 9.26 5.75
N GLN A 390 -14.71 8.94 5.50
CA GLN A 390 -15.52 9.67 4.53
C GLN A 390 -15.85 11.09 4.98
N LYS A 391 -15.92 11.30 6.29
CA LYS A 391 -16.11 12.64 6.82
C LYS A 391 -14.88 13.47 6.48
N ASN A 392 -15.13 14.63 5.88
CA ASN A 392 -14.16 15.72 5.83
C ASN A 392 -12.94 15.50 4.94
N ILE A 393 -13.01 14.59 3.95
CA ILE A 393 -11.93 14.34 3.00
C ILE A 393 -12.42 14.54 1.57
N SER A 394 -11.60 15.24 0.79
CA SER A 394 -11.71 15.40 -0.65
C SER A 394 -10.55 14.67 -1.32
N VAL A 395 -10.84 13.93 -2.38
CA VAL A 395 -9.81 13.28 -3.21
C VAL A 395 -9.95 13.77 -4.63
N SER A 396 -8.90 14.37 -5.16
CA SER A 396 -8.80 14.80 -6.56
C SER A 396 -7.84 13.89 -7.32
N ILE A 397 -8.20 13.57 -8.56
CA ILE A 397 -7.37 12.79 -9.47
C ILE A 397 -6.64 13.78 -10.37
N ILE A 398 -5.32 13.89 -10.20
CA ILE A 398 -4.47 14.85 -10.92
C ILE A 398 -4.01 14.29 -12.27
N ASP A 399 -3.75 12.99 -12.31
CA ASP A 399 -3.48 12.19 -13.51
C ASP A 399 -3.99 10.77 -13.24
N ASN A 400 -4.02 9.90 -14.25
CA ASN A 400 -4.53 8.53 -14.23
C ASN A 400 -4.08 7.69 -13.02
N SER A 401 -2.94 8.01 -12.42
CA SER A 401 -2.42 7.33 -11.22
C SER A 401 -2.15 8.22 -10.02
N LEU A 402 -2.32 9.54 -10.12
CA LEU A 402 -1.98 10.47 -9.04
C LEU A 402 -3.23 10.95 -8.32
N ASN A 403 -3.37 10.55 -7.06
CA ASN A 403 -4.48 10.96 -6.20
C ASN A 403 -3.98 11.93 -5.14
N CYS A 404 -4.60 13.10 -5.04
CA CYS A 404 -4.34 14.08 -4.00
C CYS A 404 -5.42 14.01 -2.92
N PHE A 405 -5.01 13.86 -1.66
CA PHE A 405 -5.89 13.73 -0.52
C PHE A 405 -5.87 15.02 0.31
N ARG A 406 -7.05 15.61 0.53
CA ARG A 406 -7.21 16.90 1.21
C ARG A 406 -8.33 16.87 2.26
N VAL A 407 -8.14 17.55 3.38
CA VAL A 407 -9.20 17.85 4.36
C VAL A 407 -10.07 18.99 3.86
N ILE A 408 -11.39 18.88 4.03
CA ILE A 408 -12.35 19.91 3.58
C ILE A 408 -12.45 21.05 4.61
N ASP A 409 -12.50 20.71 5.89
CA ASP A 409 -12.70 21.59 7.02
C ASP A 409 -11.84 21.14 8.23
N PRO A 410 -10.78 21.86 8.59
CA PRO A 410 -9.88 21.46 9.68
C PRO A 410 -10.44 21.73 11.09
N SER A 411 -11.66 22.27 11.20
CA SER A 411 -12.06 23.10 12.35
C SER A 411 -12.30 22.38 13.68
N SER A 412 -12.25 21.04 13.79
CA SER A 412 -11.80 20.30 14.99
C SER A 412 -12.07 18.78 14.93
N ASN A 413 -11.29 18.03 15.73
CA ASN A 413 -11.28 16.56 15.88
C ASN A 413 -10.91 15.76 14.62
N MET A 414 -9.78 16.11 14.01
CA MET A 414 -9.20 15.30 12.94
C MET A 414 -8.54 14.04 13.49
N ASN A 415 -8.88 12.90 12.90
CA ASN A 415 -8.15 11.65 13.13
C ASN A 415 -6.77 11.68 12.44
N ALA A 416 -5.92 10.72 12.74
CA ALA A 416 -4.53 10.71 12.27
C ALA A 416 -4.40 10.60 10.74
N PHE A 417 -5.36 9.97 10.06
CA PHE A 417 -5.42 9.97 8.60
C PHE A 417 -5.72 11.36 8.05
N GLN A 418 -6.76 12.02 8.57
CA GLN A 418 -7.12 13.39 8.17
C GLN A 418 -5.98 14.39 8.40
N GLN A 419 -5.25 14.25 9.51
CA GLN A 419 -4.09 15.11 9.81
C GLN A 419 -2.99 15.04 8.75
N GLN A 420 -2.86 13.91 8.05
CA GLN A 420 -1.90 13.72 6.95
C GLN A 420 -2.48 14.11 5.58
N CYS A 421 -3.80 14.25 5.44
CA CYS A 421 -4.45 14.65 4.20
C CYS A 421 -4.44 16.18 3.99
N ASN A 422 -3.26 16.81 3.99
CA ASN A 422 -3.11 18.24 3.70
C ASN A 422 -2.56 18.49 2.28
N GLY A 423 -3.21 17.91 1.26
CA GLY A 423 -2.70 17.93 -0.11
C GLY A 423 -1.66 16.83 -0.38
N MET A 424 -1.78 15.69 0.31
CA MET A 424 -0.85 14.58 0.15
C MET A 424 -1.07 13.86 -1.18
N LEU A 425 -0.01 13.71 -1.98
CA LEU A 425 -0.06 13.14 -3.32
C LEU A 425 0.48 11.71 -3.35
N ILE A 426 -0.37 10.77 -3.75
CA ILE A 426 -0.05 9.35 -3.85
C ILE A 426 -0.08 8.90 -5.30
N ASP A 427 1.01 8.25 -5.72
CA ASP A 427 1.03 7.46 -6.95
C ASP A 427 0.45 6.08 -6.67
N MET A 428 -0.80 5.91 -7.09
CA MET A 428 -1.59 4.69 -6.94
C MET A 428 -1.03 3.52 -7.75
N LYS A 429 -0.24 3.81 -8.79
CA LYS A 429 0.41 2.81 -9.64
C LYS A 429 1.63 2.21 -8.96
N LYS A 430 2.47 3.08 -8.40
CA LYS A 430 3.70 2.68 -7.69
C LYS A 430 3.49 2.45 -6.19
N GLU A 431 2.29 2.72 -5.67
CA GLU A 431 1.95 2.65 -4.25
C GLU A 431 2.94 3.42 -3.35
N ARG A 432 3.25 4.67 -3.73
CA ARG A 432 4.18 5.52 -2.99
C ARG A 432 3.65 6.95 -2.88
N VAL A 433 4.12 7.65 -1.86
CA VAL A 433 3.92 9.10 -1.77
C VAL A 433 4.93 9.80 -2.65
N ILE A 434 4.47 10.80 -3.41
CA ILE A 434 5.34 11.65 -4.21
C ILE A 434 5.40 13.08 -3.63
N CYS A 435 4.37 13.50 -2.89
CA CYS A 435 4.33 14.81 -2.25
C CYS A 435 3.67 14.70 -0.88
N SER A 436 4.31 15.26 0.14
CA SER A 436 3.77 15.35 1.49
C SER A 436 3.96 16.77 2.06
N PRO A 437 3.00 17.68 1.81
CA PRO A 437 3.00 19.01 2.41
C PRO A 437 2.94 18.94 3.95
N PRO A 438 3.30 20.01 4.69
CA PRO A 438 3.23 20.06 6.15
C PRO A 438 1.91 19.53 6.72
N LEU A 439 2.01 18.73 7.78
CA LEU A 439 0.86 18.16 8.46
C LEU A 439 0.06 19.23 9.19
N PHE A 440 -1.23 18.97 9.41
CA PHE A 440 -2.02 19.82 10.29
C PHE A 440 -1.46 19.80 11.72
N LEU A 441 -1.50 20.96 12.39
CA LEU A 441 -1.10 21.08 13.78
C LEU A 441 -1.94 20.19 14.68
N LYS A 442 -1.26 19.37 15.49
CA LYS A 442 -1.93 18.59 16.53
C LYS A 442 -2.24 19.50 17.71
N THR A 443 -3.50 19.50 18.14
CA THR A 443 -3.96 20.20 19.35
C THR A 443 -3.86 19.34 20.61
N GLN A 444 -3.57 18.04 20.46
CA GLN A 444 -3.36 17.11 21.55
C GLN A 444 -2.05 16.35 21.33
N LEU A 445 -1.24 16.24 22.38
CA LEU A 445 -0.16 15.26 22.43
C LEU A 445 -0.79 13.87 22.45
N ASP A 446 -0.55 13.11 21.40
CA ASP A 446 -1.04 11.75 21.25
C ASP A 446 -0.24 10.78 22.15
N ASN A 447 -0.90 9.75 22.67
CA ASN A 447 -0.28 8.64 23.41
C ASN A 447 0.85 7.96 22.61
N SER A 448 0.85 8.05 21.27
CA SER A 448 1.95 7.58 20.44
C SER A 448 3.30 8.25 20.78
N LEU A 449 3.29 9.55 21.13
CA LEU A 449 4.50 10.26 21.59
C LEU A 449 4.91 9.80 22.98
N ILE A 450 3.93 9.43 23.82
CA ILE A 450 4.19 8.92 25.16
C ILE A 450 4.91 7.57 25.09
N LEU A 451 4.48 6.66 24.21
CA LEU A 451 5.16 5.39 23.98
C LEU A 451 6.60 5.57 23.45
N GLN A 452 6.82 6.54 22.55
CA GLN A 452 8.17 6.90 22.11
C GLN A 452 9.00 7.51 23.25
N SER A 453 8.37 8.26 24.17
CA SER A 453 9.05 8.97 25.27
C SER A 453 9.50 8.08 26.43
N GLN A 454 8.85 6.93 26.65
CA GLN A 454 9.15 6.08 27.81
C GLN A 454 10.45 5.28 27.65
N GLU A 455 10.87 5.00 26.41
CA GLU A 455 12.11 4.26 26.14
C GLU A 455 13.18 5.11 25.43
N HIS A 456 12.82 6.25 24.85
CA HIS A 456 13.76 7.08 24.08
C HIS A 456 13.73 8.55 24.52
N LYS A 457 14.92 9.10 24.79
CA LYS A 457 15.10 10.56 24.88
C LYS A 457 14.62 11.16 23.56
N PHE A 458 13.66 12.09 23.60
CA PHE A 458 13.30 12.88 22.42
C PHE A 458 14.59 13.45 21.83
N GLN A 459 14.91 13.07 20.59
CA GLN A 459 16.22 13.38 20.00
C GLN A 459 16.35 14.87 19.67
N ALA A 460 15.24 15.59 19.44
CA ALA A 460 15.22 17.04 19.29
C ALA A 460 13.81 17.61 19.52
N VAL A 461 13.73 18.68 20.32
CA VAL A 461 12.51 19.46 20.55
C VAL A 461 12.88 20.92 20.32
N GLU A 462 12.20 21.56 19.37
CA GLU A 462 12.36 23.00 19.10
C GLU A 462 11.07 23.71 19.46
N LYS A 463 11.16 24.73 20.31
CA LYS A 463 10.05 25.62 20.63
C LYS A 463 10.10 26.82 19.70
N LEU A 464 9.00 27.09 19.02
CA LEU A 464 8.82 28.17 18.06
C LEU A 464 7.83 29.18 18.65
N GLU A 465 8.28 30.41 18.87
CA GLU A 465 7.44 31.50 19.37
C GLU A 465 7.11 32.47 18.24
N PHE A 466 5.82 32.81 18.11
CA PHE A 466 5.32 33.79 17.15
C PHE A 466 4.71 34.99 17.90
N ASN A 467 5.07 36.20 17.47
CA ASN A 467 4.63 37.48 18.03
C ASN A 467 3.23 37.88 17.56
N SER A 468 2.72 37.26 16.50
CA SER A 468 1.39 37.57 15.95
C SER A 468 0.67 36.32 15.44
N LYS A 469 -0.66 36.40 15.39
CA LYS A 469 -1.48 35.35 14.79
C LYS A 469 -1.24 35.26 13.29
N ASP A 470 -1.05 36.37 12.61
CA ASP A 470 -0.79 36.40 11.16
C ASP A 470 0.50 35.66 10.81
N SER A 471 1.55 35.82 11.63
CA SER A 471 2.80 35.05 11.48
C SER A 471 2.55 33.55 11.66
N LEU A 472 1.77 33.14 12.67
CA LEU A 472 1.41 31.75 12.88
C LEU A 472 0.58 31.19 11.71
N ASP A 473 -0.44 31.93 11.28
CA ASP A 473 -1.35 31.55 10.20
C ASP A 473 -0.59 31.42 8.87
N LEU A 474 0.44 32.23 8.65
CA LEU A 474 1.32 32.10 7.49
C LEU A 474 2.01 30.74 7.43
N PHE A 475 2.32 30.08 8.56
CA PHE A 475 2.88 28.73 8.53
C PHE A 475 1.79 27.66 8.51
N PHE A 476 0.73 27.84 9.30
CA PHE A 476 -0.13 26.72 9.67
C PHE A 476 -1.61 26.88 9.31
N ASN A 477 -2.03 28.03 8.80
CA ASN A 477 -3.36 28.20 8.22
C ASN A 477 -3.35 27.79 6.74
N TYR A 478 -3.50 26.50 6.48
CA TYR A 478 -3.42 25.93 5.12
C TYR A 478 -4.66 26.19 4.25
N PHE A 479 -5.72 26.74 4.84
CA PHE A 479 -6.98 27.08 4.18
C PHE A 479 -7.08 28.55 3.81
N ASP A 480 -6.08 29.35 4.21
CA ASP A 480 -6.03 30.73 3.82
C ASP A 480 -5.81 30.84 2.31
N SER A 481 -6.89 31.18 1.59
CA SER A 481 -6.85 31.43 0.16
C SER A 481 -5.94 32.59 -0.20
N LYS A 482 -5.59 33.47 0.76
CA LYS A 482 -4.64 34.57 0.55
C LYS A 482 -3.22 34.06 0.32
N TYR A 483 -2.85 32.92 0.93
CA TYR A 483 -1.51 32.36 0.84
C TYR A 483 -1.57 30.87 0.51
N PRO A 484 -1.89 30.49 -0.74
CA PRO A 484 -1.97 29.08 -1.12
C PRO A 484 -0.65 28.34 -0.88
N LEU A 485 -0.78 27.05 -0.57
CA LEU A 485 0.34 26.16 -0.30
C LEU A 485 0.75 25.46 -1.59
N TYR A 486 1.99 25.68 -2.04
CA TYR A 486 2.53 25.04 -3.24
C TYR A 486 3.59 24.03 -2.87
N SER A 487 3.53 22.81 -3.41
CA SER A 487 4.53 21.78 -3.14
C SER A 487 5.11 21.21 -4.42
N ILE A 488 6.44 21.07 -4.45
CA ILE A 488 7.13 20.49 -5.59
C ILE A 488 7.08 18.97 -5.52
N TYR A 489 6.83 18.34 -6.66
CA TYR A 489 6.94 16.89 -6.82
C TYR A 489 7.57 16.54 -8.18
N ARG A 490 8.05 15.29 -8.30
CA ARG A 490 8.69 14.81 -9.52
C ARG A 490 7.93 13.64 -10.13
N GLU A 491 7.62 13.75 -11.42
CA GLU A 491 7.02 12.69 -12.21
C GLU A 491 7.74 12.57 -13.56
N ASN A 492 8.09 11.35 -13.99
CA ASN A 492 8.76 11.09 -15.28
C ASN A 492 10.00 11.98 -15.56
N ASN A 493 10.78 12.27 -14.51
CA ASN A 493 11.93 13.18 -14.51
C ASN A 493 11.63 14.67 -14.64
N GLU A 494 10.37 15.06 -14.79
CA GLU A 494 9.90 16.44 -14.81
C GLU A 494 9.51 16.91 -13.40
N ILE A 495 9.71 18.19 -13.17
CA ILE A 495 9.31 18.86 -11.92
C ILE A 495 7.93 19.45 -12.16
N HIS A 496 7.02 19.19 -11.23
CA HIS A 496 5.67 19.73 -11.24
C HIS A 496 5.39 20.43 -9.90
N ILE A 497 4.44 21.36 -9.92
CA ILE A 497 3.99 22.08 -8.74
C ILE A 497 2.54 21.71 -8.46
N LEU A 498 2.31 21.22 -7.25
CA LEU A 498 1.01 20.93 -6.70
C LEU A 498 0.52 22.17 -5.96
N ASP A 499 -0.67 22.66 -6.27
CA ASP A 499 -1.43 23.51 -5.36
C ASP A 499 -2.06 22.59 -4.31
N ALA A 500 -1.39 22.46 -3.17
CA ALA A 500 -1.80 21.58 -2.08
C ALA A 500 -3.06 22.11 -1.36
N SER A 501 -3.27 23.42 -1.36
CA SER A 501 -4.47 24.05 -0.78
C SER A 501 -5.75 23.67 -1.55
N HIS A 502 -5.66 23.54 -2.87
CA HIS A 502 -6.80 23.19 -3.71
C HIS A 502 -6.79 21.73 -4.17
N GLY A 503 -5.66 21.03 -4.03
CA GLY A 503 -5.49 19.65 -4.49
C GLY A 503 -5.44 19.53 -6.01
N THR A 504 -4.93 20.54 -6.71
CA THR A 504 -4.87 20.58 -8.18
C THR A 504 -3.44 20.81 -8.66
N LYS A 505 -3.19 20.61 -9.95
CA LYS A 505 -1.98 21.21 -10.55
C LYS A 505 -2.06 22.72 -10.37
N ILE A 506 -0.90 23.37 -10.25
CA ILE A 506 -0.84 24.83 -10.19
C ILE A 506 -1.53 25.43 -11.42
N THR A 507 -2.35 26.45 -11.19
CA THR A 507 -2.97 27.27 -12.24
C THR A 507 -2.58 28.73 -12.14
N ASP A 508 -1.88 29.11 -11.07
CA ASP A 508 -1.35 30.45 -10.86
C ASP A 508 0.00 30.57 -11.58
N GLU A 509 -0.04 31.18 -12.77
CA GLU A 509 1.14 31.39 -13.62
C GLU A 509 2.24 32.22 -12.93
N HIS A 510 1.87 33.14 -12.04
CA HIS A 510 2.84 33.98 -11.31
C HIS A 510 3.56 33.17 -10.24
N ALA A 511 2.81 32.40 -9.43
CA ALA A 511 3.39 31.51 -8.44
C ALA A 511 4.26 30.42 -9.10
N GLU A 512 3.79 29.83 -10.21
CA GLU A 512 4.55 28.86 -10.99
C GLU A 512 5.86 29.46 -11.47
N LYS A 513 5.81 30.65 -12.11
CA LYS A 513 7.00 31.34 -12.60
C LYS A 513 7.98 31.65 -11.46
N LEU A 514 7.52 32.16 -10.33
CA LEU A 514 8.40 32.46 -9.19
C LEU A 514 9.12 31.21 -8.68
N ILE A 515 8.39 30.10 -8.52
CA ILE A 515 8.96 28.84 -8.04
C ILE A 515 9.93 28.26 -9.09
N VAL A 516 9.58 28.30 -10.37
CA VAL A 516 10.46 27.84 -11.46
C VAL A 516 11.70 28.72 -11.54
N ASP A 517 11.59 30.04 -11.49
CA ASP A 517 12.71 30.98 -11.50
C ASP A 517 13.65 30.73 -10.31
N LEU A 518 13.11 30.41 -9.12
CA LEU A 518 13.89 30.03 -7.93
C LEU A 518 14.71 28.75 -8.19
N LEU A 519 14.10 27.75 -8.83
CA LEU A 519 14.77 26.49 -9.19
C LEU A 519 15.80 26.70 -10.31
N GLU A 520 15.46 27.48 -11.34
CA GLU A 520 16.26 27.75 -12.54
C GLU A 520 17.47 28.64 -12.27
N THR A 521 17.30 29.72 -11.49
CA THR A 521 18.40 30.64 -11.12
C THR A 521 19.55 29.88 -10.44
N LYS A 522 19.23 28.79 -9.72
CA LYS A 522 20.22 27.89 -9.14
C LYS A 522 20.70 26.79 -10.10
N LEU A 523 19.83 26.24 -10.95
CA LEU A 523 20.19 25.29 -12.03
C LEU A 523 21.19 25.90 -13.04
N MET A 524 21.10 27.20 -13.32
CA MET A 524 22.00 27.89 -14.26
C MET A 524 23.39 28.17 -13.66
N GLN A 525 23.48 28.36 -12.35
CA GLN A 525 24.75 28.64 -11.66
C GLN A 525 25.57 27.36 -11.37
N GLN A 526 24.94 26.20 -11.34
CA GLN A 526 25.59 24.92 -11.12
C GLN A 526 25.11 23.90 -12.16
N GLN A 527 26.02 23.39 -13.01
CA GLN A 527 25.77 22.38 -14.06
C GLN A 527 24.52 21.52 -13.76
N GLU A 528 23.52 21.58 -14.63
CA GLU A 528 22.14 21.05 -14.50
C GLU A 528 22.00 19.69 -13.79
N LEU A 529 23.00 18.81 -13.93
CA LEU A 529 23.05 17.49 -13.30
C LEU A 529 23.22 17.54 -11.76
N ARG A 530 23.87 18.58 -11.23
CA ARG A 530 24.10 18.75 -9.79
C ARG A 530 22.85 19.19 -9.06
N VAL A 531 22.10 20.18 -9.53
CA VAL A 531 20.91 20.68 -8.81
C VAL A 531 19.78 19.66 -8.78
N LYS A 532 19.58 18.89 -9.86
CA LYS A 532 18.60 17.77 -9.90
C LYS A 532 18.92 16.68 -8.87
N ASN A 533 20.21 16.47 -8.56
CA ASN A 533 20.65 15.56 -7.50
C ASN A 533 20.69 16.23 -6.12
N MET A 534 21.01 17.53 -6.04
CA MET A 534 21.14 18.29 -4.79
C MET A 534 19.81 18.49 -4.09
N LEU A 535 18.76 18.84 -4.83
CA LEU A 535 17.43 18.98 -4.25
C LEU A 535 16.83 17.63 -3.87
N SER A 536 17.43 16.51 -4.29
CA SER A 536 16.98 15.17 -3.91
C SER A 536 15.45 15.05 -3.97
N ILE A 537 14.81 15.58 -5.01
CA ILE A 537 13.34 15.81 -5.06
C ILE A 537 12.57 14.47 -4.97
N ASN A 538 13.25 13.35 -5.24
CA ASN A 538 12.69 12.02 -5.03
C ASN A 538 12.62 11.61 -3.55
N GLU A 539 13.39 12.27 -2.70
CA GLU A 539 13.53 12.02 -1.26
C GLU A 539 12.87 13.13 -0.44
N TYR A 540 12.72 14.35 -0.97
CA TYR A 540 12.13 15.46 -0.21
C TYR A 540 10.94 16.13 -0.92
N THR A 541 9.91 16.47 -0.16
CA THR A 541 8.88 17.44 -0.56
C THR A 541 9.26 18.82 -0.05
N TYR A 542 9.34 19.78 -0.97
CA TYR A 542 9.53 21.20 -0.67
C TYR A 542 8.19 21.90 -0.76
N THR A 543 7.82 22.65 0.28
CA THR A 543 6.54 23.33 0.34
C THR A 543 6.70 24.82 0.60
N PHE A 544 6.03 25.63 -0.22
CA PHE A 544 6.17 27.08 -0.29
C PHE A 544 4.83 27.79 -0.11
N ARG A 545 4.93 29.07 0.26
CA ARG A 545 3.89 30.08 0.07
C ARG A 545 4.45 31.27 -0.69
N ILE A 546 3.60 31.92 -1.47
CA ILE A 546 3.96 33.17 -2.16
C ILE A 546 3.45 34.34 -1.32
N LEU A 547 4.34 35.29 -1.04
CA LEU A 547 4.02 36.53 -0.35
C LEU A 547 3.69 37.61 -1.41
N PRO A 548 2.39 37.88 -1.68
CA PRO A 548 1.96 38.64 -2.84
C PRO A 548 2.47 40.08 -2.84
N ASP A 549 2.64 40.69 -1.66
CA ASP A 549 3.01 42.10 -1.55
C ASP A 549 4.48 42.39 -1.90
N VAL A 550 5.34 41.36 -1.92
CA VAL A 550 6.80 41.51 -2.01
C VAL A 550 7.46 40.62 -3.06
N ASN A 551 6.70 39.82 -3.82
CA ASN A 551 7.24 38.81 -4.76
C ASN A 551 8.29 37.89 -4.12
N GLN A 552 8.08 37.55 -2.85
CA GLN A 552 8.95 36.62 -2.12
C GLN A 552 8.27 35.26 -1.98
N ILE A 553 9.10 34.22 -1.90
CA ILE A 553 8.71 32.84 -1.69
C ILE A 553 9.12 32.48 -0.28
N LEU A 554 8.18 32.05 0.56
CA LEU A 554 8.47 31.50 1.88
C LEU A 554 8.56 29.99 1.78
N LEU A 555 9.70 29.39 2.12
CA LEU A 555 9.80 27.95 2.31
C LEU A 555 9.22 27.59 3.67
N VAL A 556 8.04 26.96 3.69
CA VAL A 556 7.25 26.67 4.90
C VAL A 556 7.59 25.29 5.48
N GLY A 557 8.02 24.36 4.64
CA GLY A 557 8.34 23.01 5.11
C GLY A 557 9.17 22.20 4.14
N LEU A 558 9.92 21.26 4.72
CA LEU A 558 10.67 20.24 4.03
C LEU A 558 10.38 18.87 4.66
N CYS A 559 9.84 17.93 3.89
CA CYS A 559 9.52 16.58 4.36
C CYS A 559 10.44 15.55 3.70
N ASP A 560 11.18 14.79 4.50
CA ASP A 560 11.86 13.58 4.02
C ASP A 560 10.82 12.49 3.77
N LEU A 561 10.57 12.15 2.50
CA LEU A 561 9.60 11.16 2.06
C LEU A 561 9.97 9.71 2.44
N LEU A 562 11.24 9.43 2.77
CA LEU A 562 11.66 8.09 3.21
C LEU A 562 11.29 7.84 4.68
N THR A 563 11.59 8.81 5.55
CA THR A 563 11.29 8.73 6.99
C THR A 563 9.94 9.33 7.36
N PHE A 564 9.32 10.03 6.40
CA PHE A 564 8.13 10.85 6.58
C PHE A 564 8.26 11.90 7.70
N ARG A 565 9.49 12.40 7.88
CA ARG A 565 9.86 13.36 8.93
C ARG A 565 9.96 14.76 8.34
N TYR A 566 9.26 15.72 8.94
CA TYR A 566 9.42 17.12 8.60
C TYR A 566 10.63 17.70 9.31
N LEU A 567 11.51 18.40 8.59
CA LEU A 567 12.61 19.10 9.22
C LEU A 567 12.08 20.26 10.08
N SER A 568 12.77 20.52 11.19
CA SER A 568 12.54 21.72 12.00
C SER A 568 12.97 22.98 11.25
N PRO A 569 12.53 24.18 11.64
CA PRO A 569 13.01 25.44 11.05
C PRO A 569 14.53 25.56 11.04
N SER A 570 15.20 25.19 12.13
CA SER A 570 16.67 25.22 12.23
C SER A 570 17.32 24.20 11.28
N GLN A 571 16.74 23.00 11.18
CA GLN A 571 17.18 21.98 10.24
C GLN A 571 16.97 22.39 8.78
N ILE A 572 15.86 23.07 8.44
CA ILE A 572 15.62 23.60 7.10
C ILE A 572 16.69 24.63 6.74
N GLN A 573 17.03 25.54 7.66
CA GLN A 573 18.07 26.54 7.41
C GLN A 573 19.44 25.90 7.19
N ASN A 574 19.84 24.95 8.05
CA ASN A 574 21.09 24.22 7.91
C ASN A 574 21.13 23.40 6.62
N PHE A 575 20.04 22.67 6.33
CA PHE A 575 19.89 21.91 5.09
C PHE A 575 20.04 22.81 3.86
N TRP A 576 19.39 23.97 3.86
CA TRP A 576 19.49 24.93 2.76
C TRP A 576 20.94 25.42 2.58
N LYS A 577 21.58 25.83 3.67
CA LYS A 577 22.96 26.34 3.66
C LYS A 577 23.96 25.29 3.17
N GLU A 578 23.84 24.05 3.64
CA GLU A 578 24.74 22.94 3.28
C GLU A 578 24.50 22.43 1.86
N LYS A 579 23.24 22.26 1.47
CA LYS A 579 22.88 21.61 0.20
C LYS A 579 22.74 22.59 -0.94
N ILE A 580 22.41 23.86 -0.71
CA ILE A 580 22.09 24.83 -1.78
C ILE A 580 23.04 26.04 -1.76
N GLY A 581 23.55 26.43 -0.59
CA GLY A 581 24.50 27.54 -0.42
C GLY A 581 23.79 28.86 -0.09
N GLU A 582 24.21 29.96 -0.74
CA GLU A 582 23.66 31.29 -0.45
C GLU A 582 22.16 31.39 -0.76
N GLN A 583 21.41 31.95 0.19
CA GLN A 583 19.96 32.17 0.11
C GLN A 583 19.64 33.24 -0.96
N PRO A 584 18.78 32.92 -1.95
CA PRO A 584 18.28 33.90 -2.92
C PRO A 584 17.54 35.05 -2.23
N SER A 585 17.66 36.28 -2.74
CA SER A 585 17.00 37.46 -2.16
C SER A 585 15.47 37.40 -2.17
N ASN A 586 14.89 36.60 -3.09
CA ASN A 586 13.46 36.35 -3.17
C ASN A 586 12.99 35.14 -2.34
N LEU A 587 13.89 34.42 -1.68
CA LEU A 587 13.55 33.31 -0.78
C LEU A 587 13.62 33.77 0.66
N VAL A 588 12.56 33.50 1.41
CA VAL A 588 12.47 33.66 2.86
C VAL A 588 12.44 32.26 3.48
N LEU A 589 13.29 32.03 4.47
CA LEU A 589 13.29 30.78 5.23
C LEU A 589 12.44 30.92 6.50
N CYS A 590 11.98 29.81 7.07
CA CYS A 590 11.16 29.83 8.30
C CYS A 590 11.78 30.69 9.41
N MET A 591 13.11 30.59 9.58
CA MET A 591 13.86 31.31 10.61
C MET A 591 13.86 32.83 10.44
N ASP A 592 13.56 33.35 9.25
CA ASP A 592 13.50 34.79 9.00
C ASP A 592 12.18 35.41 9.50
N VAL A 593 11.16 34.58 9.76
CA VAL A 593 9.81 34.98 10.19
C VAL A 593 9.51 34.58 11.64
N ILE A 594 10.15 33.51 12.13
CA ILE A 594 9.97 33.03 13.51
C ILE A 594 10.76 33.92 14.47
N ASP A 595 10.08 34.49 15.46
CA ASP A 595 10.67 35.50 16.34
C ASP A 595 11.69 34.90 17.31
N ARG A 596 11.43 33.68 17.79
CA ARG A 596 12.34 32.97 18.68
C ARG A 596 12.25 31.47 18.50
N VAL A 597 13.41 30.83 18.38
CA VAL A 597 13.57 29.38 18.45
C VAL A 597 14.45 29.04 19.65
N THR A 598 13.99 28.15 20.51
CA THR A 598 14.78 27.65 21.65
C THR A 598 14.78 26.14 21.68
N ASP A 599 15.97 25.56 21.82
CA ASP A 599 16.15 24.15 22.18
C ASP A 599 15.81 23.98 23.66
N THR A 600 14.81 23.15 23.96
CA THR A 600 14.37 22.92 25.34
C THR A 600 14.13 21.44 25.60
N THR A 601 14.23 21.01 26.87
CA THR A 601 13.72 19.69 27.25
C THR A 601 12.23 19.81 27.53
N LEU A 602 11.41 19.16 26.70
CA LEU A 602 9.94 19.26 26.72
C LEU A 602 9.33 19.09 28.12
N MET A 603 9.90 18.18 28.93
CA MET A 603 9.37 17.81 30.25
C MET A 603 9.60 18.86 31.34
N GLU A 604 10.62 19.71 31.21
CA GLU A 604 10.86 20.80 32.17
C GLU A 604 9.95 22.01 31.87
N GLU A 605 9.77 22.34 30.59
CA GLU A 605 8.84 23.41 30.19
C GLU A 605 7.38 23.05 30.43
N LEU A 606 6.93 21.83 30.09
CA LEU A 606 5.55 21.40 30.33
C LEU A 606 5.14 21.47 31.81
N LYS A 607 6.09 21.26 32.74
CA LYS A 607 5.84 21.33 34.19
C LYS A 607 5.77 22.75 34.74
N HIS A 608 6.37 23.73 34.05
CA HIS A 608 6.56 25.08 34.57
C HIS A 608 6.01 26.18 33.65
N CYS A 609 5.21 25.83 32.64
CA CYS A 609 4.71 26.80 31.66
C CYS A 609 3.65 27.74 32.26
N THR A 610 4.10 28.79 32.95
CA THR A 610 3.30 29.97 33.35
C THR A 610 3.59 31.11 32.38
N GLN A 611 3.25 30.97 31.10
CA GLN A 611 3.55 32.01 30.12
C GLN A 611 2.49 33.14 30.07
N PRO A 612 2.85 34.35 29.59
CA PRO A 612 1.90 35.45 29.36
C PRO A 612 0.86 35.10 28.29
N GLU A 613 -0.35 35.69 28.33
CA GLU A 613 -1.49 35.37 27.43
C GLU A 613 -1.27 35.69 25.94
N THR A 614 -0.15 36.27 25.54
CA THR A 614 -0.01 36.94 24.22
C THR A 614 0.90 36.24 23.20
N SER A 615 1.58 35.14 23.53
CA SER A 615 2.48 34.45 22.60
C SER A 615 1.88 33.16 22.04
N PHE A 616 1.93 32.97 20.72
CA PHE A 616 1.59 31.69 20.08
C PHE A 616 2.83 30.81 20.07
N VAL A 617 2.76 29.64 20.72
CA VAL A 617 3.89 28.72 20.84
C VAL A 617 3.58 27.41 20.14
N VAL A 618 4.45 27.04 19.20
CA VAL A 618 4.42 25.75 18.51
C VAL A 618 5.66 24.96 18.87
N TYR A 619 5.50 23.68 19.20
CA TYR A 619 6.61 22.79 19.46
C TYR A 619 6.79 21.89 18.25
N TRP A 620 8.01 21.84 17.73
CA TRP A 620 8.42 20.80 16.81
C TRP A 620 9.04 19.66 17.61
N ILE A 621 8.49 18.46 17.47
CA ILE A 621 8.93 17.26 18.19
C ILE A 621 9.01 16.12 17.19
N ASN A 622 10.21 15.56 16.97
CA ASN A 622 10.44 14.40 16.11
C ASN A 622 9.79 14.50 14.72
N GLY A 623 9.76 15.69 14.13
CA GLY A 623 9.17 15.90 12.80
C GLY A 623 7.68 16.23 12.76
N GLN A 624 7.05 16.47 13.90
CA GLN A 624 5.65 16.91 13.97
C GLN A 624 5.55 18.23 14.71
N TYR A 625 4.56 19.05 14.33
CA TYR A 625 4.30 20.36 14.93
C TYR A 625 3.06 20.27 15.85
N PHE A 626 3.18 20.81 17.06
CA PHE A 626 2.15 20.77 18.10
C PHE A 626 1.85 22.19 18.59
N ILE A 627 0.56 22.51 18.75
CA ILE A 627 0.15 23.68 19.53
C ILE A 627 -0.25 23.21 20.92
N LEU A 628 0.35 23.76 21.95
CA LEU A 628 -0.16 23.63 23.31
C LEU A 628 -1.31 24.62 23.52
N ASN A 629 -2.53 24.10 23.50
CA ASN A 629 -3.72 24.88 23.80
C ASN A 629 -3.96 24.87 25.32
N ARG A 630 -3.82 26.03 25.99
CA ARG A 630 -3.80 26.17 27.46
C ARG A 630 -5.05 25.65 28.21
N GLN A 631 -6.16 25.44 27.53
CA GLN A 631 -7.45 25.18 28.19
C GLN A 631 -7.67 23.72 28.63
N ARG A 632 -6.72 22.80 28.36
CA ARG A 632 -6.73 21.40 28.80
C ARG A 632 -5.32 20.96 29.15
#